data_AF-A0A345V527-F1
#
_entry.id   AF-A0A345V527-F1
#
_cell.length_a   1.000
_cell.length_b   1.000
_cell.length_c   1.000
_cell.angle_alpha   90.00
_cell.angle_beta   90.00
_cell.angle_gamma   90.00
#
_symmetry.space_group_name_H-M   'P 1'
#
loop_
_entity.id
_entity.type
_entity.pdbx_description
1 polymer ?
#
loop_
_entity_poly.entity_id
_entity_poly.type
_entity_poly.pdbx_seq_one_letter_code
_entity_poly.pdbx_strand_id
1 'polypeptide(L)'
;MLTLENIFVLMLFAVAGAWLWHNHGLRERALERVKQHCVNVGVELLDGNVALKKIGLIKDASGRRRLARVYNFEFTVTGETRHNGTITQFGAHSAQIELAPYPAPFDETSPVVEVTKPRGEVIELSQWRQEHTKWKP
;
A
#
# COMPACT_ATOMS: atom_id res chain seq x y z
N MET A 1 -3.85 -5.19 52.25
CA MET A 1 -5.18 -5.53 51.70
C MET A 1 -5.30 -4.86 50.35
N LEU A 2 -5.70 -5.59 49.29
CA LEU A 2 -5.99 -4.98 47.99
C LEU A 2 -7.25 -4.13 48.14
N THR A 3 -7.09 -2.80 48.12
CA THR A 3 -8.20 -1.86 48.13
C THR A 3 -8.86 -1.82 46.75
N LEU A 4 -10.13 -1.38 46.70
CA LEU A 4 -10.87 -1.24 45.45
C LEU A 4 -10.16 -0.32 44.46
N GLU A 5 -9.51 0.74 44.98
CA GLU A 5 -8.66 1.66 44.22
C GLU A 5 -7.49 0.95 43.55
N ASN A 6 -6.74 0.12 44.28
CA ASN A 6 -5.62 -0.63 43.72
C ASN A 6 -6.08 -1.59 42.61
N ILE A 7 -7.25 -2.22 42.77
CA ILE A 7 -7.84 -3.10 41.75
C ILE A 7 -8.21 -2.30 40.51
N PHE A 8 -8.81 -1.12 40.68
CA PHE A 8 -9.18 -0.24 39.56
C PHE A 8 -7.95 0.21 38.76
N VAL A 9 -6.90 0.66 39.45
CA VAL A 9 -5.64 1.07 38.81
C VAL A 9 -4.99 -0.10 38.08
N LEU A 10 -4.94 -1.28 38.68
CA LEU A 10 -4.41 -2.48 38.03
C LEU A 10 -5.22 -2.86 36.78
N MET A 11 -6.55 -2.76 36.83
CA MET A 11 -7.39 -3.03 35.67
C MET A 11 -7.11 -2.02 34.55
N LEU A 12 -6.96 -0.73 34.87
CA LEU A 12 -6.64 0.31 33.91
C LEU A 12 -5.30 0.02 33.21
N PHE A 13 -4.26 -0.34 33.98
CA PHE A 13 -2.96 -0.73 33.42
C PHE A 13 -3.04 -2.01 32.57
N ALA A 14 -3.82 -3.01 32.99
CA ALA A 14 -4.02 -4.23 32.22
C ALA A 14 -4.69 -3.95 30.87
N VAL A 15 -5.74 -3.12 30.85
CA VAL A 15 -6.44 -2.71 29.63
C VAL A 15 -5.51 -1.89 28.74
N ALA A 16 -4.77 -0.92 29.29
CA ALA A 16 -3.80 -0.13 28.54
C ALA A 16 -2.69 -1.01 27.94
N GLY A 17 -2.15 -1.96 28.71
CA GLY A 17 -1.16 -2.92 28.24
C GLY A 17 -1.68 -3.81 27.12
N ALA A 18 -2.88 -4.38 27.28
CA ALA A 18 -3.53 -5.20 26.26
C ALA A 18 -3.80 -4.39 24.97
N TRP A 19 -4.24 -3.14 25.11
CA TRP A 19 -4.46 -2.24 23.98
C TRP A 19 -3.15 -1.95 23.24
N LEU A 20 -2.08 -1.61 23.97
CA LEU A 20 -0.77 -1.34 23.39
C LEU A 20 -0.23 -2.56 22.66
N TRP A 21 -0.33 -3.75 23.27
CA TRP A 21 0.09 -5.00 22.65
C TRP A 21 -0.67 -5.27 21.34
N HIS A 22 -1.99 -5.13 21.37
CA HIS A 22 -2.82 -5.32 20.19
C HIS A 22 -2.47 -4.32 19.07
N ASN A 23 -2.25 -3.05 19.41
CA ASN A 23 -1.87 -2.03 18.45
C ASN A 23 -0.45 -2.24 17.88
N HIS A 24 0.48 -2.78 18.69
CA HIS A 24 1.84 -3.10 18.26
C HIS A 24 1.85 -4.23 17.21
N GLY A 25 1.10 -5.31 17.45
CA GLY A 25 1.03 -6.43 16.51
C GLY A 25 0.43 -6.05 15.14
N LEU A 26 -0.42 -5.02 15.08
CA LEU A 26 -0.91 -4.49 13.80
C LEU A 26 0.17 -3.71 13.03
N ARG A 27 0.97 -2.92 13.75
CA ARG A 27 2.09 -2.15 13.17
C ARG A 27 3.15 -3.07 12.60
N GLU A 28 3.53 -4.11 13.32
CA GLU A 28 4.49 -5.12 12.86
C GLU A 28 4.05 -5.76 11.53
N ARG A 29 2.77 -6.13 11.43
CA ARG A 29 2.20 -6.70 10.18
C ARG A 29 2.17 -5.72 9.02
N ALA A 30 2.05 -4.43 9.30
CA ALA A 30 2.13 -3.38 8.27
C ALA A 30 3.58 -3.21 7.81
N LEU A 31 4.51 -3.14 8.76
CA LEU A 31 5.94 -3.03 8.53
C LEU A 31 6.50 -4.21 7.72
N GLU A 32 6.11 -5.44 8.07
CA GLU A 32 6.56 -6.63 7.35
C GLU A 32 6.10 -6.61 5.88
N ARG A 33 4.88 -6.16 5.60
CA ARG A 33 4.38 -5.98 4.23
C ARG A 33 5.11 -4.87 3.48
N VAL A 34 5.37 -3.73 4.14
CA VAL A 34 6.18 -2.65 3.54
C VAL A 34 7.55 -3.20 3.19
N LYS A 35 8.22 -3.90 4.11
CA LYS A 35 9.54 -4.49 3.89
C LYS A 35 9.53 -5.45 2.70
N GLN A 36 8.56 -6.36 2.63
CA GLN A 36 8.41 -7.28 1.48
C GLN A 36 8.20 -6.51 0.17
N HIS A 37 7.39 -5.46 0.18
CA HIS A 37 7.15 -4.65 -1.01
C HIS A 37 8.40 -3.86 -1.44
N CYS A 38 9.11 -3.26 -0.48
CA CYS A 38 10.38 -2.58 -0.72
C CYS A 38 11.41 -3.51 -1.36
N VAL A 39 11.54 -4.74 -0.85
CA VAL A 39 12.42 -5.78 -1.43
C VAL A 39 11.99 -6.14 -2.87
N ASN A 40 10.69 -6.32 -3.11
CA ASN A 40 10.19 -6.65 -4.45
C ASN A 40 10.41 -5.53 -5.48
N VAL A 41 10.42 -4.27 -5.03
CA VAL A 41 10.59 -3.09 -5.88
C VAL A 41 12.07 -2.65 -5.97
N GLY A 42 12.96 -3.25 -5.16
CA GLY A 42 14.38 -2.92 -5.13
C GLY A 42 14.71 -1.60 -4.43
N VAL A 43 13.89 -1.18 -3.46
CA VAL A 43 14.10 0.05 -2.67
C VAL A 43 14.36 -0.30 -1.20
N GLU A 44 15.13 0.55 -0.50
CA GLU A 44 15.47 0.35 0.91
C GLU A 44 14.58 1.20 1.82
N LEU A 45 14.08 0.58 2.90
CA LEU A 45 13.27 1.27 3.91
C LEU A 45 14.19 1.99 4.90
N LEU A 46 14.14 3.32 4.93
CA LEU A 46 15.13 4.14 5.63
C LEU A 46 15.00 4.06 7.16
N ASP A 47 13.77 4.17 7.67
CA ASP A 47 13.52 4.27 9.11
C ASP A 47 13.24 2.92 9.77
N GLY A 48 13.11 1.84 8.98
CA GLY A 48 12.71 0.53 9.51
C GLY A 48 11.40 0.58 10.32
N ASN A 49 10.56 1.60 10.11
CA ASN A 49 9.41 1.91 10.95
C ASN A 49 8.28 2.52 10.11
N VAL A 50 7.05 2.38 10.61
CA VAL A 50 5.84 2.93 9.99
C VAL A 50 5.11 3.82 11.00
N ALA A 51 4.96 5.10 10.68
CA ALA A 51 4.31 6.07 11.54
C ALA A 51 2.80 6.12 11.23
N LEU A 52 1.95 5.93 12.23
CA LEU A 52 0.50 6.04 12.04
C LEU A 52 0.12 7.49 11.69
N LYS A 53 -0.40 7.72 10.49
CA LYS A 53 -0.88 9.03 10.03
C LYS A 53 -2.31 9.28 10.45
N LYS A 54 -3.22 8.35 10.15
CA LYS A 54 -4.64 8.47 10.46
C LYS A 54 -5.35 7.13 10.47
N ILE A 55 -6.47 7.06 11.18
CA ILE A 55 -7.40 5.93 11.14
C ILE A 55 -8.75 6.48 10.66
N GLY A 56 -9.37 5.86 9.66
CA GLY A 56 -10.63 6.33 9.12
C GLY A 56 -11.34 5.31 8.23
N LEU A 57 -12.61 5.59 7.90
CA LEU A 57 -13.36 4.80 6.94
C LEU A 57 -12.98 5.21 5.51
N ILE A 58 -12.18 4.38 4.85
CA ILE A 58 -11.72 4.61 3.47
C ILE A 58 -12.44 3.61 2.55
N LYS A 59 -12.76 4.03 1.32
CA LYS A 59 -13.29 3.11 0.31
C LYS A 59 -12.16 2.20 -0.17
N ASP A 60 -12.39 0.89 -0.04
CA ASP A 60 -11.56 -0.15 -0.62
C ASP A 60 -11.69 -0.17 -2.16
N ALA A 61 -10.81 -0.88 -2.86
CA ALA A 61 -10.85 -1.07 -4.31
C ALA A 61 -12.19 -1.70 -4.78
N SER A 62 -12.86 -2.45 -3.90
CA SER A 62 -14.20 -2.99 -4.09
C SER A 62 -15.35 -1.99 -3.88
N GLY A 63 -15.06 -0.70 -3.63
CA GLY A 63 -16.05 0.36 -3.42
C GLY A 63 -16.69 0.41 -2.02
N ARG A 64 -16.38 -0.55 -1.15
CA ARG A 64 -16.92 -0.63 0.23
C ARG A 64 -16.11 0.23 1.20
N ARG A 65 -16.79 0.97 2.09
CA ARG A 65 -16.12 1.71 3.17
C ARG A 65 -15.69 0.73 4.26
N ARG A 66 -14.38 0.66 4.51
CA ARG A 66 -13.78 -0.20 5.54
C ARG A 66 -12.91 0.63 6.47
N LEU A 67 -12.81 0.21 7.73
CA LEU A 67 -11.87 0.83 8.66
C LEU A 67 -10.45 0.59 8.15
N ALA A 68 -9.77 1.68 7.84
CA ALA A 68 -8.43 1.70 7.29
C ALA A 68 -7.50 2.47 8.22
N ARG A 69 -6.30 1.94 8.40
CA ARG A 69 -5.20 2.60 9.11
C ARG A 69 -4.16 3.01 8.09
N VAL A 70 -3.90 4.30 8.00
CA VAL A 70 -2.92 4.86 7.08
C VAL A 70 -1.64 5.10 7.86
N TYR A 71 -0.55 4.47 7.42
CA TYR A 71 0.79 4.70 7.94
C TYR A 71 1.66 5.35 6.87
N ASN A 72 2.55 6.24 7.29
CA ASN A 72 3.60 6.80 6.46
C ASN A 72 4.93 6.10 6.77
N PHE A 73 5.79 6.00 5.78
CA PHE A 73 7.14 5.50 5.93
C PHE A 73 8.09 6.24 4.99
N GLU A 74 9.38 6.25 5.31
CA GLU A 74 10.42 6.83 4.46
C GLU A 74 11.22 5.72 3.79
N PHE A 75 11.49 5.87 2.49
CA PHE A 75 12.31 4.94 1.70
C PHE A 75 13.36 5.70 0.90
N THR A 76 14.40 4.99 0.49
CA THR A 76 15.46 5.50 -0.37
C THR A 76 15.80 4.50 -1.47
N VAL A 77 16.18 5.00 -2.63
CA VAL A 77 16.58 4.18 -3.79
C VAL A 77 18.10 4.06 -3.86
N THR A 78 18.81 5.18 -3.68
CA THR A 78 20.27 5.29 -3.83
C THR A 78 20.98 5.70 -2.53
N GLY A 79 20.25 5.86 -1.42
CA GLY A 79 20.79 6.33 -0.14
C GLY A 79 20.93 7.84 -0.01
N GLU A 80 20.88 8.60 -1.11
CA GLU A 80 21.04 10.06 -1.10
C GLU A 80 19.70 10.80 -0.97
N THR A 81 18.64 10.26 -1.58
CA THR A 81 17.32 10.90 -1.66
C THR A 81 16.31 10.16 -0.80
N ARG A 82 15.57 10.92 0.01
CA ARG A 82 14.49 10.41 0.84
C ARG A 82 13.16 10.60 0.12
N HIS A 83 12.41 9.53 0.01
CA HIS A 83 11.08 9.51 -0.58
C HIS A 83 10.07 9.03 0.46
N ASN A 84 8.88 9.62 0.44
CA ASN A 84 7.80 9.25 1.33
C ASN A 84 6.91 8.20 0.68
N GLY A 85 6.65 7.13 1.41
CA GLY A 85 5.65 6.11 1.08
C GLY A 85 4.48 6.15 2.06
N THR A 86 3.34 5.67 1.59
CA THR A 86 2.13 5.52 2.42
C THR A 86 1.60 4.10 2.27
N ILE A 87 1.30 3.44 3.38
CA ILE A 87 0.58 2.16 3.40
C ILE A 87 -0.78 2.33 4.07
N THR A 88 -1.83 1.99 3.33
CA THR A 88 -3.21 1.94 3.82
C THR A 88 -3.59 0.51 4.13
N GLN A 89 -3.69 0.16 5.41
CA GLN A 89 -4.04 -1.17 5.88
C GLN A 89 -5.54 -1.27 6.18
N PHE A 90 -6.22 -2.21 5.52
CA PHE A 90 -7.62 -2.56 5.72
C PHE A 90 -7.73 -3.88 6.48
N GLY A 91 -7.97 -3.81 7.80
CA GLY A 91 -8.06 -4.99 8.66
C GLY A 91 -6.72 -5.74 8.80
N ALA A 92 -6.77 -7.08 8.84
CA ALA A 92 -5.60 -7.93 9.09
C ALA A 92 -4.86 -8.40 7.83
N HIS A 93 -5.53 -8.39 6.67
CA HIS A 93 -5.04 -9.08 5.46
C HIS A 93 -4.85 -8.17 4.25
N SER A 94 -5.66 -7.13 4.10
CA SER A 94 -5.60 -6.24 2.94
C SER A 94 -4.78 -5.00 3.28
N ALA A 95 -3.83 -4.65 2.42
CA ALA A 95 -3.10 -3.39 2.51
C ALA A 95 -2.78 -2.89 1.10
N GLN A 96 -2.85 -1.57 0.92
CA GLN A 96 -2.48 -0.88 -0.30
C GLN A 96 -1.24 -0.05 -0.01
N ILE A 97 -0.21 -0.18 -0.83
CA ILE A 97 1.05 0.55 -0.67
C ILE A 97 1.16 1.52 -1.85
N GLU A 98 1.45 2.77 -1.55
CA GLU A 98 1.60 3.85 -2.50
C GLU A 98 2.94 4.53 -2.25
N LEU A 99 3.82 4.52 -3.25
CA LEU A 99 5.14 5.13 -3.19
C LEU A 99 5.08 6.47 -3.90
N ALA A 100 5.69 7.50 -3.32
CA ALA A 100 5.92 8.73 -4.04
C ALA A 100 6.76 8.45 -5.30
N PRO A 101 6.61 9.24 -6.38
CA PRO A 101 7.46 9.13 -7.55
C PRO A 101 8.94 9.16 -7.14
N TYR A 102 9.66 8.11 -7.51
CA TYR A 102 11.09 7.97 -7.27
C TYR A 102 11.79 7.79 -8.63
N PRO A 103 13.06 8.22 -8.76
CA PRO A 103 13.84 7.90 -9.94
C PRO A 103 13.98 6.39 -10.02
N ALA A 104 13.29 5.77 -10.98
CA ALA A 104 13.47 4.35 -11.25
C ALA A 104 14.94 4.15 -11.67
N PRO A 105 15.67 3.19 -11.07
CA PRO A 105 16.98 2.82 -11.57
C PRO A 105 16.87 2.51 -13.06
N PHE A 106 17.79 3.04 -13.87
CA PHE A 106 17.89 2.75 -15.31
C PHE A 106 18.40 1.33 -15.60
N ASP A 107 18.18 0.39 -14.68
CA ASP A 107 18.63 -1.00 -14.83
C ASP A 107 17.54 -1.82 -15.52
N GLU A 108 17.93 -2.57 -16.55
CA GLU A 108 17.11 -3.24 -17.58
C GLU A 108 16.06 -4.25 -17.07
N THR A 109 15.94 -4.43 -15.76
CA THR A 109 14.91 -5.29 -15.17
C THR A 109 13.61 -4.51 -15.06
N SER A 110 12.96 -4.33 -16.21
CA SER A 110 11.54 -4.00 -16.26
C SER A 110 10.81 -4.91 -15.27
N PRO A 111 10.01 -4.39 -14.31
CA PRO A 111 9.12 -5.26 -13.58
C PRO A 111 8.27 -5.95 -14.65
N VAL A 112 8.33 -7.27 -14.69
CA VAL A 112 7.47 -8.12 -15.53
C VAL A 112 6.05 -8.03 -14.97
N VAL A 113 5.52 -6.82 -14.84
CA VAL A 113 4.09 -6.63 -14.99
C VAL A 113 3.92 -6.64 -16.49
N GLU A 114 3.62 -7.82 -16.99
CA GLU A 114 3.01 -8.02 -18.29
C GLU A 114 1.70 -7.23 -18.30
N VAL A 115 1.82 -5.90 -18.45
CA VAL A 115 0.75 -5.08 -18.96
C VAL A 115 0.54 -5.68 -20.33
N THR A 116 -0.41 -6.61 -20.41
CA THR A 116 -1.06 -6.97 -21.65
C THR A 116 -1.52 -5.64 -22.21
N LYS A 117 -0.68 -4.99 -23.02
CA LYS A 117 -1.12 -3.93 -23.92
C LYS A 117 -2.28 -4.61 -24.63
N PRO A 118 -3.54 -4.16 -24.46
CA PRO A 118 -4.59 -4.66 -25.33
C PRO A 118 -4.02 -4.47 -26.72
N ARG A 119 -3.86 -5.57 -27.45
CA ARG A 119 -3.27 -5.61 -28.78
C ARG A 119 -4.10 -4.61 -29.58
N GLY A 120 -3.60 -3.39 -29.68
CA GLY A 120 -4.25 -2.33 -30.42
C GLY A 120 -4.21 -2.82 -31.84
N GLU A 121 -5.33 -3.35 -32.31
CA GLU A 121 -5.50 -3.70 -33.69
C GLU A 121 -5.43 -2.37 -34.44
N VAL A 122 -4.25 -2.10 -35.01
CA VAL A 122 -4.02 -0.93 -35.82
C VAL A 122 -4.79 -1.18 -37.12
N ILE A 123 -6.04 -0.73 -37.15
CA ILE A 123 -6.85 -0.78 -38.35
C ILE A 123 -6.34 0.31 -39.28
N GLU A 124 -5.83 -0.08 -40.44
CA GLU A 124 -5.46 0.87 -41.48
C GLU A 124 -6.74 1.53 -42.01
N LEU A 125 -6.86 2.85 -41.84
CA LEU A 125 -8.06 3.63 -42.21
C LEU A 125 -8.45 3.48 -43.69
N SER A 126 -7.48 3.20 -44.56
CA SER A 126 -7.66 2.88 -45.97
C SER A 126 -8.42 1.57 -46.17
N GLN A 127 -8.06 0.53 -45.44
CA GLN A 127 -8.65 -0.81 -45.53
C GLN A 127 -10.10 -0.80 -45.01
N TRP A 128 -10.34 -0.17 -43.84
CA TRP A 128 -11.69 -0.02 -43.28
C TRP A 128 -12.64 0.71 -44.24
N ARG A 129 -12.16 1.77 -44.90
CA ARG A 129 -12.95 2.53 -45.87
C ARG A 129 -13.29 1.69 -47.10
N GLN A 130 -12.38 0.83 -47.58
CA GLN A 130 -12.65 -0.01 -48.76
C GLN A 130 -13.67 -1.11 -48.45
N GLU A 131 -13.59 -1.73 -47.28
CA GLU A 131 -14.54 -2.76 -46.84
C GLU A 131 -15.94 -2.18 -46.63
N HIS A 132 -16.05 -0.98 -46.03
CA HIS A 132 -17.34 -0.33 -45.76
C HIS A 132 -17.89 0.54 -46.90
N THR A 133 -17.13 0.78 -47.98
CA THR A 133 -17.64 1.50 -49.18
C THR A 133 -18.30 0.56 -50.20
N LYS A 134 -18.14 -0.77 -50.06
CA LYS A 134 -18.76 -1.74 -50.99
C LYS A 134 -20.27 -1.93 -50.79
N TRP A 135 -20.91 -1.20 -49.88
CA TRP A 135 -22.38 -1.18 -49.79
C TRP A 135 -22.96 0.13 -50.34
N LYS A 136 -23.28 0.10 -51.64
CA LYS A 136 -24.45 0.73 -52.27
C LYS A 136 -24.48 0.41 -53.77
N PRO A 137 -25.64 0.08 -54.36
CA PRO A 137 -26.87 -0.52 -53.84
C PRO A 137 -27.01 -2.01 -54.16
#